data_AF-A0A8B9WWJ3-F1
#
_entry.id   AF-A0A8B9WWJ3-F1
#
_cell.length_a   1.000
_cell.length_b   1.000
_cell.length_c   1.000
_cell.angle_alpha   90.00
_cell.angle_beta   90.00
_cell.angle_gamma   90.00
#
_symmetry.space_group_name_H-M   'P 1'
#
loop_
_entity.id
_entity.type
_entity.pdbx_description
1 polymer ?
#
loop_
_entity_poly.entity_id
_entity_poly.type
_entity_poly.pdbx_seq_one_letter_code
_entity_poly.pdbx_strand_id
1 'polypeptide(L)'
;MPSSQTIVQKPSLLLASPPLALQTNSWKYYAYTQFCLPGSAHPIPQPLLQLAVDQGYRTAEGNKPPWCSWGLPLIYSYIQDIYWNVGFLRYFELKQVPNFLLAAPMAILVAWATWTYVTTHPWLFLTLGMQRSKNKKTLEKPEPGFLSPRVFVYLVHAAALLLFGSLCMHVQVLTRFLCSSTPIVYWFSAHLLLDQEPLLKSLEAVPGKPPAGDPPPGQKVPRNSIMGLLYNWKTCSLVTRCVLGYFVTYWLLGLLLHCNWLPWT
;
A
#
# COMPACT_ATOMS: atom_id res chain seq x y z
N MET A 1 -22.81 27.71 -23.83
CA MET A 1 -22.80 26.26 -23.51
C MET A 1 -21.35 25.86 -23.28
N PRO A 2 -20.93 25.62 -22.04
CA PRO A 2 -19.52 25.38 -21.76
C PRO A 2 -19.17 23.96 -22.16
N SER A 3 -18.15 23.87 -23.01
CA SER A 3 -17.40 22.68 -23.37
C SER A 3 -16.81 22.04 -22.11
N SER A 4 -17.38 20.90 -21.71
CA SER A 4 -16.76 20.02 -20.72
C SER A 4 -15.42 19.55 -21.28
N GLN A 5 -14.33 20.08 -20.72
CA GLN A 5 -12.99 19.58 -20.97
C GLN A 5 -12.92 18.15 -20.44
N THR A 6 -13.02 17.19 -21.35
CA THR A 6 -12.66 15.81 -21.09
C THR A 6 -11.18 15.81 -20.73
N ILE A 7 -10.87 15.64 -19.45
CA ILE A 7 -9.52 15.34 -18.98
C ILE A 7 -9.12 14.06 -19.70
N VAL A 8 -8.33 14.22 -20.75
CA VAL A 8 -7.66 13.11 -21.44
C VAL A 8 -6.72 12.51 -20.40
N GLN A 9 -7.16 11.45 -19.72
CA GLN A 9 -6.26 10.51 -19.10
C GLN A 9 -5.39 9.93 -20.22
N LYS A 10 -4.25 10.59 -20.50
CA LYS A 10 -3.15 9.96 -21.20
C LYS A 10 -2.82 8.71 -20.39
N PRO A 11 -2.90 7.50 -20.97
CA PRO A 11 -2.38 6.34 -20.29
C PRO A 11 -0.88 6.58 -20.21
N SER A 12 -0.41 6.91 -19.01
CA SER A 12 0.99 6.70 -18.68
C SER A 12 1.26 5.23 -18.96
N LEU A 13 1.91 4.96 -20.10
CA LEU A 13 2.64 3.73 -20.37
C LEU A 13 3.75 3.70 -19.32
N LEU A 14 3.37 3.38 -18.09
CA LEU A 14 4.29 2.89 -17.07
C LEU A 14 4.98 1.70 -17.74
N LEU A 15 6.30 1.76 -17.84
CA LEU A 15 7.17 0.68 -18.27
C LEU A 15 6.94 -0.53 -17.34
N ALA A 16 5.83 -1.22 -17.54
CA ALA A 16 5.58 -2.51 -16.94
C ALA A 16 6.65 -3.45 -17.51
N SER A 17 7.17 -4.35 -16.67
CA SER A 17 8.04 -5.40 -17.15
C SER A 17 7.34 -6.16 -18.29
N PRO A 18 8.08 -6.62 -19.32
CA PRO A 18 7.46 -7.29 -20.47
C PRO A 18 6.46 -8.41 -20.11
N PRO A 19 6.70 -9.23 -19.05
CA PRO A 19 5.73 -10.24 -18.62
C PRO A 19 4.40 -9.66 -18.11
N LEU A 20 4.46 -8.56 -17.35
CA LEU A 20 3.27 -7.91 -16.78
C LEU A 20 2.46 -7.20 -17.88
N ALA A 21 3.16 -6.57 -18.83
CA ALA A 21 2.53 -5.98 -20.01
C ALA A 21 1.85 -7.07 -20.86
N LEU A 22 2.48 -8.22 -21.06
CA LEU A 22 1.90 -9.34 -21.78
C LEU A 22 0.63 -9.84 -21.10
N GLN A 23 0.69 -10.14 -19.79
CA GLN A 23 -0.47 -10.66 -19.05
C GLN A 23 -1.68 -9.70 -19.11
N THR A 24 -1.45 -8.41 -18.87
CA THR A 24 -2.53 -7.41 -18.86
C THR A 24 -3.10 -7.18 -20.26
N ASN A 25 -2.27 -7.17 -21.31
CA ASN A 25 -2.73 -7.00 -22.68
C ASN A 25 -3.42 -8.25 -23.22
N SER A 26 -2.95 -9.46 -22.87
CA SER A 26 -3.63 -10.71 -23.21
C SER A 26 -5.03 -10.77 -22.59
N TRP A 27 -5.18 -10.36 -21.33
CA TRP A 27 -6.50 -10.28 -20.69
C TRP A 27 -7.43 -9.26 -21.37
N LYS A 28 -6.92 -8.06 -21.71
CA LYS A 28 -7.69 -7.04 -22.44
C LYS A 28 -8.13 -7.55 -23.82
N TYR A 29 -7.23 -8.22 -24.54
CA TYR A 29 -7.54 -8.81 -25.84
C TYR A 29 -8.60 -9.90 -25.71
N TYR A 30 -8.45 -10.81 -24.75
CA TYR A 30 -9.45 -11.85 -24.46
C TYR A 30 -10.82 -11.23 -24.15
N ALA A 31 -10.88 -10.22 -23.29
CA ALA A 31 -12.14 -9.56 -22.97
C ALA A 31 -12.77 -8.86 -24.20
N TYR A 32 -11.93 -8.25 -25.05
CA TYR A 32 -12.39 -7.63 -26.29
C TYR A 32 -12.97 -8.67 -27.26
N THR A 33 -12.33 -9.83 -27.43
CA THR A 33 -12.89 -10.87 -28.29
C THR A 33 -14.26 -11.29 -27.76
N GLN A 34 -14.36 -11.67 -26.49
CA GLN A 34 -15.60 -12.15 -25.88
C GLN A 34 -16.78 -11.16 -25.98
N PHE A 35 -16.56 -9.87 -25.70
CA PHE A 35 -17.66 -8.89 -25.58
C PHE A 35 -17.90 -8.04 -26.83
N CYS A 36 -16.91 -7.88 -27.71
CA CYS A 36 -17.01 -6.98 -28.86
C CYS A 36 -17.13 -7.71 -30.21
N LEU A 37 -16.61 -8.94 -30.33
CA LEU A 37 -16.69 -9.74 -31.54
C LEU A 37 -17.87 -10.72 -31.51
N PRO A 38 -18.71 -10.76 -32.56
CA PRO A 38 -19.85 -11.68 -32.62
C PRO A 38 -19.38 -13.14 -32.66
N GLY A 39 -20.13 -14.03 -32.00
CA GLY A 39 -19.94 -15.49 -32.09
C GLY A 39 -18.75 -16.06 -31.33
N SER A 40 -18.07 -15.26 -30.51
CA SER A 40 -16.90 -15.70 -29.73
C SER A 40 -17.17 -15.84 -28.23
N ALA A 41 -18.41 -15.56 -27.78
CA ALA A 41 -18.84 -15.68 -26.40
C ALA A 41 -18.85 -17.15 -25.97
N HIS A 42 -18.16 -17.45 -24.86
CA HIS A 42 -18.21 -18.76 -24.24
C HIS A 42 -19.51 -18.92 -23.43
N PRO A 43 -20.08 -20.14 -23.37
CA PRO A 43 -21.26 -20.40 -22.56
C PRO A 43 -20.95 -20.16 -21.09
N ILE A 44 -21.77 -19.32 -20.44
CA ILE A 44 -21.64 -19.00 -19.01
C ILE A 44 -22.49 -19.97 -18.19
N PRO A 45 -21.94 -20.60 -17.13
CA PRO A 45 -22.72 -21.43 -16.21
C PRO A 45 -23.95 -20.70 -15.64
N GLN A 46 -25.09 -21.40 -15.54
CA GLN A 46 -26.36 -20.83 -15.06
C GLN A 46 -26.27 -20.07 -13.73
N PRO A 47 -25.51 -20.52 -12.71
CA PRO A 47 -25.37 -19.76 -11.46
C PRO A 47 -24.75 -18.37 -11.66
N LEU A 48 -23.80 -18.23 -12.59
CA LEU A 48 -23.17 -16.95 -12.90
C LEU A 48 -24.08 -16.04 -13.73
N LEU A 49 -24.94 -16.64 -14.55
CA LEU A 49 -25.95 -15.90 -15.30
C LEU A 49 -27.01 -15.31 -14.36
N GLN A 50 -27.46 -16.09 -13.36
CA GLN A 50 -28.36 -15.60 -12.31
C GLN A 50 -27.72 -14.44 -11.54
N LEU A 51 -26.46 -14.61 -11.11
CA LEU A 51 -25.72 -13.54 -10.44
C LEU A 51 -25.61 -12.27 -11.32
N ALA A 52 -25.37 -12.43 -12.62
CA ALA A 52 -25.30 -11.30 -13.54
C ALA A 52 -26.64 -10.57 -13.64
N VAL A 53 -27.77 -11.29 -13.68
CA VAL A 53 -29.10 -10.70 -13.68
C VAL A 53 -29.38 -9.97 -12.36
N ASP A 54 -29.10 -10.62 -11.22
CA ASP A 54 -29.35 -10.08 -9.88
C ASP A 54 -28.54 -8.80 -9.61
N GLN A 55 -27.30 -8.73 -10.12
CA GLN A 55 -26.40 -7.59 -9.96
C GLN A 55 -26.49 -6.58 -11.11
N GLY A 56 -27.31 -6.84 -12.14
CA GLY A 56 -27.43 -5.99 -13.33
C GLY A 56 -26.16 -5.94 -14.20
N TYR A 57 -25.33 -6.98 -14.19
CA TYR A 57 -24.14 -7.08 -15.02
C TYR A 57 -24.47 -7.42 -16.47
N ARG A 58 -23.69 -6.84 -17.39
CA ARG A 58 -23.77 -7.15 -18.81
C ARG A 58 -23.06 -8.48 -19.12
N THR A 59 -23.71 -9.33 -19.90
CA THR A 59 -23.15 -10.57 -20.44
C THR A 59 -22.66 -10.38 -21.89
N ALA A 60 -21.80 -11.29 -22.35
CA ALA A 60 -21.22 -11.25 -23.70
C ALA A 60 -22.25 -11.52 -24.82
N GLU A 61 -23.36 -12.19 -24.49
CA GLU A 61 -24.44 -12.53 -25.44
C GLU A 61 -25.46 -11.39 -25.63
N GLY A 62 -25.36 -10.32 -24.82
CA GLY A 62 -26.28 -9.18 -24.88
C GLY A 62 -25.83 -8.06 -25.83
N ASN A 63 -26.42 -6.87 -25.64
CA ASN A 63 -26.03 -5.68 -26.41
C ASN A 63 -24.56 -5.31 -26.17
N LYS A 64 -23.84 -5.02 -27.26
CA LYS A 64 -22.44 -4.61 -27.21
C LYS A 64 -22.24 -3.46 -26.21
N PRO A 65 -21.28 -3.57 -25.28
CA PRO A 65 -21.04 -2.51 -24.31
C PRO A 65 -20.39 -1.29 -25.00
N PRO A 66 -20.60 -0.08 -24.46
CA PRO A 66 -20.16 1.16 -25.12
C PRO A 66 -18.65 1.25 -25.29
N TRP A 67 -17.87 0.63 -24.40
CA TRP A 67 -16.41 0.61 -24.49
C TRP A 67 -15.87 -0.14 -25.72
N CYS A 68 -16.66 -0.98 -26.39
CA CYS A 68 -16.28 -1.57 -27.68
C CYS A 68 -16.18 -0.53 -28.81
N SER A 69 -16.82 0.63 -28.66
CA SER A 69 -16.84 1.71 -29.66
C SER A 69 -15.83 2.83 -29.37
N TRP A 70 -15.11 2.75 -28.25
CA TRP A 70 -14.10 3.74 -27.87
C TRP A 70 -12.83 3.57 -28.70
N GLY A 71 -12.13 4.67 -28.99
CA GLY A 71 -10.87 4.65 -29.75
C GLY A 71 -9.79 3.74 -29.12
N LEU A 72 -9.86 3.53 -27.80
CA LEU A 72 -9.18 2.45 -27.09
C LEU A 72 -10.22 1.68 -26.26
N PRO A 73 -10.45 0.37 -26.54
CA PRO A 73 -11.45 -0.43 -25.83
C PRO A 73 -10.96 -0.83 -24.43
N LEU A 74 -10.93 0.14 -23.51
CA LEU A 74 -10.46 -0.03 -22.13
C LEU A 74 -11.57 -0.56 -21.24
N ILE A 75 -11.80 -1.89 -21.29
CA ILE A 75 -12.80 -2.57 -20.46
C ILE A 75 -12.63 -2.30 -18.96
N TYR A 76 -11.39 -2.24 -18.46
CA TYR A 76 -11.15 -2.08 -17.02
C TYR A 76 -11.63 -0.72 -16.51
N SER A 77 -11.37 0.36 -17.25
CA SER A 77 -11.86 1.70 -16.93
C SER A 77 -13.39 1.76 -16.93
N TYR A 78 -14.04 1.07 -17.86
CA TYR A 78 -15.49 0.93 -17.88
C TYR A 78 -16.03 0.19 -16.65
N ILE A 79 -15.41 -0.92 -16.26
CA ILE A 79 -15.82 -1.69 -15.07
C ILE A 79 -15.63 -0.86 -13.80
N GLN A 80 -14.50 -0.19 -13.66
CA GLN A 80 -14.18 0.67 -12.52
C GLN A 80 -15.20 1.78 -12.32
N ASP A 81 -15.64 2.41 -13.41
CA ASP A 81 -16.62 3.49 -13.38
C ASP A 81 -18.04 2.99 -13.10
N ILE A 82 -18.52 2.02 -13.90
CA ILE A 82 -19.93 1.58 -13.88
C ILE A 82 -20.24 0.67 -12.71
N TYR A 83 -19.38 -0.31 -12.42
CA TYR A 83 -19.71 -1.35 -11.43
C TYR A 83 -19.04 -1.11 -10.08
N TRP A 84 -17.85 -0.52 -10.05
CA TRP A 84 -17.13 -0.31 -8.81
C TRP A 84 -17.27 1.10 -8.25
N ASN A 85 -17.82 2.06 -9.02
CA ASN A 85 -17.94 3.46 -8.65
C ASN A 85 -16.60 4.07 -8.15
N VAL A 86 -15.50 3.72 -8.84
CA VAL A 86 -14.16 4.23 -8.53
C VAL A 86 -13.94 5.53 -9.27
N GLY A 87 -13.49 6.57 -8.57
CA GLY A 87 -13.21 7.87 -9.17
C GLY A 87 -12.79 8.90 -8.13
N PHE A 88 -12.38 10.07 -8.59
CA PHE A 88 -11.93 11.16 -7.72
C PHE A 88 -13.03 11.57 -6.73
N LEU A 89 -12.75 11.39 -5.44
CA LEU A 89 -13.62 11.70 -4.29
C LEU A 89 -14.99 11.01 -4.25
N ARG A 90 -15.27 10.06 -5.16
CA ARG A 90 -16.58 9.39 -5.24
C ARG A 90 -16.91 8.52 -4.03
N TYR A 91 -15.91 8.14 -3.23
CA TYR A 91 -16.06 7.28 -2.06
C TYR A 91 -16.26 8.04 -0.73
N PHE A 92 -16.17 9.38 -0.75
CA PHE A 92 -16.28 10.20 0.46
C PHE A 92 -17.74 10.37 0.88
N GLU A 93 -18.30 9.32 1.48
CA GLU A 93 -19.63 9.31 2.07
C GLU A 93 -19.57 9.03 3.58
N LEU A 94 -20.51 9.59 4.35
CA LEU A 94 -20.58 9.36 5.80
C LEU A 94 -20.78 7.88 6.18
N LYS A 95 -21.43 7.10 5.31
CA LYS A 95 -21.61 5.66 5.49
C LYS A 95 -20.29 4.89 5.51
N GLN A 96 -19.23 5.46 4.92
CA GLN A 96 -17.92 4.83 4.79
C GLN A 96 -16.98 5.13 5.97
N VAL A 97 -17.41 5.95 6.94
CA VAL A 97 -16.59 6.31 8.12
C VAL A 97 -15.91 5.11 8.80
N PRO A 98 -16.58 3.94 9.01
CA PRO A 98 -15.91 2.77 9.57
C PRO A 98 -14.70 2.30 8.76
N ASN A 99 -14.77 2.36 7.43
CA ASN A 99 -13.67 1.97 6.54
C ASN A 99 -12.50 2.96 6.61
N PHE A 100 -12.80 4.26 6.73
CA PHE A 100 -11.77 5.28 6.96
C PHE A 100 -11.05 5.06 8.29
N LEU A 101 -11.78 4.71 9.35
CA LEU A 101 -11.19 4.39 10.65
C LEU A 101 -10.28 3.17 10.59
N LEU A 102 -10.65 2.14 9.81
CA LEU A 102 -9.82 0.95 9.63
C LEU A 102 -8.51 1.24 8.88
N ALA A 103 -8.54 2.13 7.88
CA ALA A 103 -7.35 2.50 7.11
C ALA A 103 -6.50 3.60 7.76
N ALA A 104 -7.06 4.35 8.72
CA ALA A 104 -6.41 5.50 9.35
C ALA A 104 -5.03 5.17 9.95
N PRO A 105 -4.81 4.07 10.69
CA PRO A 105 -3.49 3.79 11.28
C PRO A 105 -2.38 3.70 10.23
N MET A 106 -2.65 3.06 9.08
CA MET A 106 -1.67 2.96 8.00
C MET A 106 -1.44 4.31 7.30
N ALA A 107 -2.52 5.05 7.03
CA ALA A 107 -2.42 6.38 6.42
C ALA A 107 -1.62 7.34 7.32
N ILE A 108 -1.88 7.31 8.63
CA ILE A 108 -1.17 8.11 9.64
C ILE A 108 0.31 7.72 9.69
N LEU A 109 0.64 6.41 9.69
CA LEU A 109 2.04 5.97 9.68
C LEU A 109 2.80 6.47 8.45
N VAL A 110 2.22 6.38 7.26
CA VAL A 110 2.87 6.86 6.01
C VAL A 110 2.98 8.39 6.00
N ALA A 111 1.94 9.10 6.45
CA ALA A 111 1.97 10.56 6.55
C ALA A 111 3.01 11.02 7.55
N TRP A 112 3.10 10.38 8.71
CA TRP A 112 4.10 10.67 9.74
C TRP A 112 5.51 10.36 9.25
N ALA A 113 5.71 9.22 8.59
CA ALA A 113 6.99 8.86 7.96
C ALA A 113 7.45 9.94 6.98
N THR A 114 6.51 10.43 6.15
CA THR A 114 6.78 11.47 5.16
C THR A 114 7.10 12.80 5.81
N TRP A 115 6.31 13.19 6.82
CA TRP A 115 6.53 14.41 7.59
C TRP A 115 7.90 14.41 8.27
N THR A 116 8.22 13.36 9.02
CA THR A 116 9.52 13.20 9.69
C THR A 116 10.66 13.34 8.70
N TYR A 117 10.62 12.61 7.58
CA TYR A 117 11.70 12.66 6.61
C TYR A 117 11.85 14.03 5.93
N VAL A 118 10.74 14.69 5.57
CA VAL A 118 10.75 16.02 4.93
C VAL A 118 11.27 17.09 5.89
N THR A 119 10.93 17.01 7.17
CA THR A 119 11.43 17.97 8.18
C THR A 119 12.91 17.78 8.48
N THR A 120 13.43 16.54 8.47
CA THR A 120 14.87 16.27 8.67
C THR A 120 15.71 16.60 7.43
N HIS A 121 15.19 16.36 6.23
CA HIS A 121 15.92 16.55 4.96
C HIS A 121 15.12 17.39 3.93
N PRO A 122 14.76 18.65 4.25
CA PRO A 122 13.89 19.46 3.39
C PRO A 122 14.48 19.71 2.00
N TRP A 123 15.81 19.78 1.93
CA TRP A 123 16.51 20.04 0.69
C TRP A 123 16.57 18.83 -0.26
N LEU A 124 16.51 17.60 0.26
CA LEU A 124 16.41 16.41 -0.59
C LEU A 124 15.05 16.33 -1.29
N PHE A 125 14.00 16.77 -0.60
CA PHE A 125 12.65 16.90 -1.17
C PHE A 125 12.60 17.98 -2.26
N LEU A 126 13.20 19.16 -2.00
CA LEU A 126 13.30 20.24 -2.99
C LEU A 126 14.13 19.86 -4.23
N THR A 127 15.15 19.02 -4.06
CA THR A 127 16.00 18.55 -5.17
C THR A 127 15.48 17.25 -5.82
N LEU A 128 14.34 16.73 -5.38
CA LEU A 128 13.73 15.47 -5.84
C LEU A 128 14.71 14.28 -5.86
N GLY A 129 15.70 14.29 -4.96
CA GLY A 129 16.76 13.28 -4.92
C GLY A 129 17.75 13.32 -6.09
N MET A 130 17.68 14.33 -6.98
CA MET A 130 18.60 14.49 -8.11
C MET A 130 19.98 15.03 -7.70
N GLN A 131 20.15 15.44 -6.43
CA GLN A 131 21.42 15.98 -5.98
C GLN A 131 22.44 14.87 -5.70
N ARG A 132 23.30 14.63 -6.69
CA ARG A 132 24.60 13.97 -6.46
C ARG A 132 25.52 14.96 -5.76
N SER A 133 25.54 14.95 -4.43
CA SER A 133 26.50 15.75 -3.66
C SER A 133 27.93 15.41 -4.10
N LYS A 134 28.58 16.37 -4.78
CA LYS A 134 29.99 16.31 -5.16
C LYS A 134 30.91 16.90 -4.08
N ASN A 135 30.41 17.28 -2.90
CA ASN A 135 31.24 17.77 -1.81
C ASN A 135 31.58 16.65 -0.84
N LYS A 136 32.63 15.91 -1.21
CA LYS A 136 33.37 15.00 -0.34
C LYS A 136 34.27 15.85 0.58
N LYS A 137 33.70 16.56 1.55
CA LYS A 137 34.43 17.21 2.65
C LYS A 137 33.45 17.46 3.80
N THR A 138 33.62 16.70 4.88
CA THR A 138 32.94 16.83 6.19
C THR A 138 31.47 16.45 6.23
N LEU A 139 31.13 15.20 5.92
CA LEU A 139 29.80 14.68 6.26
C LEU A 139 29.97 13.45 7.15
N GLU A 140 29.39 13.58 8.34
CA GLU A 140 29.20 12.52 9.31
C GLU A 140 28.74 11.24 8.62
N LYS A 141 29.18 10.10 9.17
CA LYS A 141 28.80 8.75 8.74
C LYS A 141 27.31 8.77 8.35
N PRO A 142 26.90 8.33 7.14
CA PRO A 142 25.49 8.40 6.75
C PRO A 142 24.67 7.72 7.83
N GLU A 143 23.77 8.48 8.47
CA GLU A 143 22.89 8.01 9.55
C GLU A 143 22.33 6.64 9.16
N PRO A 144 22.74 5.56 9.84
CA PRO A 144 22.21 4.24 9.55
C PRO A 144 20.73 4.21 9.89
N GLY A 145 19.91 3.63 9.00
CA GLY A 145 18.47 3.44 9.25
C GLY A 145 17.54 4.24 8.33
N PHE A 146 16.37 4.59 8.84
CA PHE A 146 15.24 5.13 8.06
C PHE A 146 15.54 6.49 7.41
N LEU A 147 16.42 7.29 8.01
CA LEU A 147 16.80 8.63 7.54
C LEU A 147 17.82 8.61 6.39
N SER A 148 18.22 7.44 5.91
CA SER A 148 19.15 7.32 4.78
C SER A 148 18.57 7.90 3.49
N PRO A 149 19.37 8.63 2.68
CA PRO A 149 18.94 9.17 1.38
C PRO A 149 18.34 8.14 0.41
N ARG A 150 18.67 6.86 0.57
CA ARG A 150 18.14 5.76 -0.27
C ARG A 150 16.66 5.47 -0.01
N VAL A 151 16.15 5.79 1.18
CA VAL A 151 14.75 5.58 1.58
C VAL A 151 13.82 6.57 0.88
N PHE A 152 14.35 7.73 0.45
CA PHE A 152 13.59 8.79 -0.20
C PHE A 152 12.72 8.31 -1.36
N VAL A 153 13.24 7.46 -2.26
CA VAL A 153 12.49 6.97 -3.42
C VAL A 153 11.26 6.16 -2.99
N TYR A 154 11.42 5.30 -1.99
CA TYR A 154 10.33 4.51 -1.43
C TYR A 154 9.31 5.36 -0.69
N LEU A 155 9.77 6.45 -0.06
CA LEU A 155 8.91 7.40 0.62
C LEU A 155 8.05 8.20 -0.36
N VAL A 156 8.64 8.75 -1.42
CA VAL A 156 7.90 9.44 -2.50
C VAL A 156 6.89 8.48 -3.12
N HIS A 157 7.29 7.23 -3.36
CA HIS A 157 6.38 6.20 -3.84
C HIS A 157 5.22 5.98 -2.86
N ALA A 158 5.49 5.79 -1.57
CA ALA A 158 4.47 5.60 -0.53
C ALA A 158 3.48 6.78 -0.43
N ALA A 159 4.00 8.01 -0.48
CA ALA A 159 3.18 9.22 -0.45
C ALA A 159 2.30 9.34 -1.69
N ALA A 160 2.83 9.03 -2.88
CA ALA A 160 2.06 9.00 -4.12
C ALA A 160 0.95 7.94 -4.09
N LEU A 161 1.24 6.74 -3.57
CA LEU A 161 0.24 5.68 -3.39
C LEU A 161 -0.84 6.08 -2.38
N LEU A 162 -0.45 6.72 -1.27
CA LEU A 162 -1.41 7.21 -0.27
C LEU A 162 -2.33 8.28 -0.86
N LEU A 163 -1.78 9.25 -1.60
CA LEU A 163 -2.54 10.31 -2.23
C LEU A 163 -3.49 9.74 -3.30
N PHE A 164 -2.97 8.91 -4.20
CA PHE A 164 -3.79 8.30 -5.25
C PHE A 164 -4.86 7.37 -4.68
N GLY A 165 -4.48 6.49 -3.73
CA GLY A 165 -5.40 5.52 -3.15
C GLY A 165 -6.48 6.15 -2.28
N SER A 166 -6.18 7.25 -1.58
CA SER A 166 -7.20 7.96 -0.78
C SER A 166 -8.17 8.78 -1.64
N LEU A 167 -7.69 9.37 -2.75
CA LEU A 167 -8.52 10.23 -3.59
C LEU A 167 -9.28 9.47 -4.68
N CYS A 168 -8.70 8.40 -5.21
CA CYS A 168 -9.18 7.74 -6.43
C CYS A 168 -9.56 6.27 -6.23
N MET A 169 -9.41 5.70 -5.03
CA MET A 169 -9.77 4.31 -4.74
C MET A 169 -10.63 4.21 -3.48
N HIS A 170 -11.26 3.04 -3.29
CA HIS A 170 -11.95 2.72 -2.04
C HIS A 170 -10.93 2.55 -0.91
N VAL A 171 -11.18 3.24 0.20
CA VAL A 171 -10.26 3.27 1.35
C VAL A 171 -10.07 1.90 2.00
N GLN A 172 -11.02 0.98 1.83
CA GLN A 172 -10.88 -0.43 2.23
C GLN A 172 -9.67 -1.12 1.58
N VAL A 173 -9.33 -0.76 0.35
CA VAL A 173 -8.22 -1.37 -0.39
C VAL A 173 -6.90 -0.67 -0.08
N LEU A 174 -6.94 0.54 0.49
CA LEU A 174 -5.77 1.38 0.74
C LEU A 174 -4.75 0.70 1.65
N THR A 175 -5.18 0.06 2.73
CA THR A 175 -4.29 -0.64 3.68
C THR A 175 -3.49 -1.74 2.99
N ARG A 176 -4.17 -2.62 2.24
CA ARG A 176 -3.50 -3.68 1.45
C ARG A 176 -2.55 -3.10 0.42
N PHE A 177 -3.02 -2.08 -0.29
CA PHE A 177 -2.24 -1.43 -1.34
C PHE A 177 -0.94 -0.84 -0.80
N LEU A 178 -0.98 -0.13 0.34
CA LEU A 178 0.21 0.40 0.99
C LEU A 178 1.12 -0.72 1.53
N CYS A 179 0.55 -1.73 2.19
CA CYS A 179 1.33 -2.83 2.77
C CYS A 179 2.02 -3.73 1.75
N SER A 180 1.45 -3.89 0.55
CA SER A 180 2.01 -4.73 -0.51
C SER A 180 2.94 -3.95 -1.44
N SER A 181 2.73 -2.65 -1.63
CA SER A 181 3.46 -1.86 -2.61
C SER A 181 4.62 -1.05 -2.03
N THR A 182 4.71 -0.87 -0.71
CA THR A 182 5.83 -0.14 -0.11
C THR A 182 6.33 -0.72 1.22
N PRO A 183 7.66 -0.81 1.44
CA PRO A 183 8.22 -1.24 2.72
C PRO A 183 8.18 -0.16 3.81
N ILE A 184 7.83 1.08 3.46
CA ILE A 184 7.90 2.25 4.36
C ILE A 184 7.10 2.05 5.64
N VAL A 185 5.92 1.44 5.56
CA VAL A 185 5.07 1.18 6.74
C VAL A 185 5.84 0.35 7.77
N TYR A 186 6.57 -0.68 7.32
CA TYR A 186 7.35 -1.55 8.21
C TYR A 186 8.63 -0.89 8.71
N TRP A 187 9.38 -0.22 7.81
CA TRP A 187 10.63 0.44 8.18
C TRP A 187 10.42 1.60 9.15
N PHE A 188 9.38 2.41 8.92
CA PHE A 188 9.07 3.51 9.82
C PHE A 188 8.57 2.99 11.17
N SER A 189 7.75 1.94 11.19
CA SER A 189 7.33 1.29 12.44
C SER A 189 8.53 0.76 13.24
N ALA A 190 9.49 0.12 12.56
CA ALA A 190 10.72 -0.34 13.20
C ALA A 190 11.57 0.84 13.74
N HIS A 191 11.67 1.93 12.98
CA HIS A 191 12.36 3.15 13.42
C HIS A 191 11.70 3.76 14.67
N LEU A 192 10.37 3.83 14.74
CA LEU A 192 9.65 4.29 15.93
C LEU A 192 9.93 3.40 17.15
N LEU A 193 9.92 2.08 16.97
CA LEU A 193 10.23 1.14 18.05
C LEU A 193 11.67 1.29 18.54
N LEU A 194 12.62 1.39 17.62
CA LEU A 194 14.04 1.61 17.94
C LEU A 194 14.25 2.94 18.66
N ASP A 195 13.58 4.01 18.23
CA ASP A 195 13.76 5.32 18.85
C ASP A 195 13.14 5.41 20.26
N GLN A 196 12.00 4.77 20.48
CA GLN A 196 11.25 4.91 21.73
C GLN A 196 11.67 3.90 22.81
N GLU A 197 12.26 2.75 22.45
CA GLU A 197 12.56 1.67 23.40
C GLU A 197 14.06 1.52 23.65
N PRO A 198 14.56 1.78 24.88
CA PRO A 198 15.98 1.67 25.21
C PRO A 198 16.50 0.22 25.09
N LEU A 199 15.63 -0.76 25.29
CA LEU A 199 15.94 -2.18 25.10
C LEU A 199 16.42 -2.45 23.66
N LEU A 200 15.76 -1.86 22.67
CA LEU A 200 16.12 -2.05 21.26
C LEU A 200 17.36 -1.22 20.88
N LYS A 201 17.51 0.01 21.39
CA LYS A 201 18.72 0.83 21.19
C LYS A 201 19.98 0.13 21.68
N SER A 202 19.91 -0.52 22.84
CA SER A 202 21.05 -1.26 23.40
C SER A 202 21.50 -2.44 22.53
N LEU A 203 20.57 -3.05 21.79
CA LEU A 203 20.86 -4.17 20.88
C LEU A 203 21.55 -3.68 19.60
N GLU A 204 21.11 -2.53 19.06
CA GLU A 204 21.72 -1.91 17.87
C GLU A 204 23.14 -1.37 18.17
N ALA A 205 23.38 -0.90 19.39
CA ALA A 205 24.68 -0.42 19.86
C ALA A 205 25.75 -1.54 20.02
N VAL A 206 25.37 -2.81 19.86
CA VAL A 206 26.31 -3.95 19.80
C VAL A 206 26.44 -4.50 18.36
N PRO A 207 26.97 -3.75 17.38
CA PRO A 207 27.36 -4.33 16.11
C PRO A 207 28.84 -4.75 16.16
N GLY A 208 29.11 -6.05 16.28
CA GLY A 208 30.38 -6.62 15.77
C GLY A 208 31.49 -7.00 16.76
N LYS A 209 31.21 -7.37 18.01
CA LYS A 209 32.18 -8.10 18.85
C LYS A 209 31.50 -9.35 19.42
N PRO A 210 32.05 -10.58 19.23
CA PRO A 210 31.68 -11.69 20.10
C PRO A 210 31.91 -11.22 21.54
N PRO A 211 31.02 -11.51 22.50
CA PRO A 211 31.27 -11.17 23.89
C PRO A 211 32.55 -11.90 24.33
N ALA A 212 33.67 -11.17 24.35
CA ALA A 212 34.87 -11.58 25.03
C ALA A 212 34.60 -11.33 26.52
N GLY A 213 34.00 -12.32 27.16
CA GLY A 213 33.55 -12.27 28.54
C GLY A 213 32.12 -12.77 28.64
N ASP A 214 31.94 -13.82 29.44
CA ASP A 214 30.63 -14.38 29.74
C ASP A 214 29.64 -13.27 30.12
N PRO A 215 28.39 -13.31 29.61
CA PRO A 215 27.38 -12.36 30.02
C PRO A 215 27.20 -12.44 31.55
N PRO A 216 27.01 -11.30 32.25
CA PRO A 216 26.78 -11.31 33.69
C PRO A 216 25.60 -12.25 34.02
N PRO A 217 25.72 -13.04 35.10
CA PRO A 217 24.73 -14.07 35.42
C PRO A 217 23.38 -13.40 35.70
N GLY A 218 22.42 -13.54 34.76
CA GLY A 218 21.05 -13.06 34.93
C GLY A 218 20.43 -12.39 33.71
N GLN A 219 21.20 -11.91 32.74
CA GLN A 219 20.65 -11.21 31.58
C GLN A 219 20.42 -12.16 30.40
N LYS A 220 19.35 -12.97 30.48
CA LYS A 220 18.86 -13.70 29.31
C LYS A 220 18.32 -12.69 28.30
N VAL A 221 19.16 -12.27 27.36
CA VAL A 221 18.70 -11.52 26.18
C VAL A 221 17.59 -12.35 25.51
N PRO A 222 16.36 -11.85 25.40
CA PRO A 222 15.29 -12.60 24.77
C PRO A 222 15.71 -12.95 23.34
N ARG A 223 15.55 -14.22 22.96
CA ARG A 223 15.85 -14.71 21.59
C ARG A 223 15.06 -13.94 20.51
N ASN A 224 13.98 -13.26 20.91
CA ASN A 224 13.20 -12.34 20.10
C ASN A 224 12.88 -11.06 20.90
N SER A 225 13.50 -9.94 20.54
CA SER A 225 13.37 -8.65 21.23
C SER A 225 11.95 -8.09 21.20
N ILE A 226 11.18 -8.38 20.14
CA ILE A 226 9.76 -7.97 20.03
C ILE A 226 8.93 -8.72 21.08
N MET A 227 9.21 -10.01 21.29
CA MET A 227 8.54 -10.79 22.34
C MET A 227 8.88 -10.24 23.74
N GLY A 228 10.10 -9.75 23.93
CA GLY A 228 10.51 -9.03 25.14
C GLY A 228 9.69 -7.76 25.39
N LEU A 229 9.40 -6.99 24.33
CA LEU A 229 8.52 -5.81 24.41
C LEU A 229 7.06 -6.20 24.71
N LEU A 230 6.56 -7.27 24.10
CA LEU A 230 5.20 -7.76 24.36
C LEU A 230 5.02 -8.25 25.80
N TYR A 231 6.01 -8.93 26.35
CA TYR A 231 5.98 -9.36 27.76
C TYR A 231 6.03 -8.16 28.73
N ASN A 232 6.81 -7.13 28.39
CA ASN A 232 6.95 -5.90 29.16
C ASN A 232 6.00 -4.78 28.67
N TRP A 233 4.83 -5.13 28.15
CA TRP A 233 3.89 -4.20 27.50
C TRP A 233 3.58 -2.93 28.29
N LYS A 234 3.45 -3.06 29.63
CA LYS A 234 3.09 -1.94 30.50
C LYS A 234 4.22 -0.91 30.64
N THR A 235 5.47 -1.29 30.42
CA THR A 235 6.63 -0.40 30.53
C THR A 235 7.01 0.24 29.20
N CYS A 236 6.44 -0.23 28.08
CA CYS A 236 6.67 0.34 26.76
C CYS A 236 6.02 1.72 26.59
N SER A 237 6.60 2.52 25.70
CA SER A 237 6.06 3.83 25.33
C SER A 237 4.66 3.70 24.72
N LEU A 238 3.87 4.78 24.79
CA LEU A 238 2.53 4.81 24.18
C LEU A 238 2.58 4.54 22.67
N VAL A 239 3.58 5.11 21.98
CA VAL A 239 3.76 4.91 20.53
C VAL A 239 4.03 3.43 20.22
N THR A 240 4.95 2.80 20.95
CA THR A 240 5.25 1.37 20.80
C THR A 240 4.01 0.51 21.02
N ARG A 241 3.23 0.81 22.07
CA ARG A 241 1.99 0.09 22.39
C ARG A 241 0.94 0.27 21.29
N CYS A 242 0.78 1.46 20.73
CA CYS A 242 -0.14 1.69 19.62
C CYS A 242 0.27 0.92 18.37
N VAL A 243 1.55 0.99 17.98
CA VAL A 243 2.08 0.34 16.77
C VAL A 243 2.00 -1.19 16.90
N LEU A 244 2.58 -1.77 17.96
CA LEU A 244 2.56 -3.22 18.18
C LEU A 244 1.13 -3.73 18.36
N GLY A 245 0.31 -2.99 19.11
CA GLY A 245 -1.07 -3.37 19.39
C GLY A 245 -1.89 -3.43 18.11
N TYR A 246 -1.70 -2.45 17.22
CA TYR A 246 -2.31 -2.45 15.90
C TYR A 246 -1.88 -3.66 15.07
N PHE A 247 -0.58 -3.92 14.90
CA PHE A 247 -0.11 -5.06 14.09
C PHE A 247 -0.56 -6.42 14.65
N VAL A 248 -0.47 -6.61 15.97
CA VAL A 248 -0.91 -7.87 16.62
C VAL A 248 -2.42 -8.04 16.48
N THR A 249 -3.20 -6.98 16.71
CA THR A 249 -4.67 -7.04 16.60
C THR A 249 -5.09 -7.29 15.16
N TYR A 250 -4.48 -6.61 14.19
CA TYR A 250 -4.76 -6.78 12.77
C TYR A 250 -4.45 -8.21 12.31
N TRP A 251 -3.32 -8.77 12.76
CA TRP A 251 -2.94 -10.14 12.47
C TRP A 251 -3.90 -11.16 13.08
N LEU A 252 -4.27 -10.98 14.36
CA LEU A 252 -5.23 -11.86 15.04
C LEU A 252 -6.61 -11.81 14.40
N LEU A 253 -7.13 -10.62 14.12
CA LEU A 253 -8.40 -10.43 13.43
C LEU A 253 -8.37 -11.09 12.05
N GLY A 254 -7.27 -10.90 11.30
CA GLY A 254 -7.11 -11.52 10.00
C GLY A 254 -7.09 -13.04 10.06
N LEU A 255 -6.41 -13.62 11.04
CA LEU A 255 -6.41 -15.07 11.25
C LEU A 255 -7.82 -15.59 11.57
N LEU A 256 -8.51 -14.96 12.52
CA LEU A 256 -9.87 -15.35 12.92
C LEU A 256 -10.85 -15.27 11.76
N LEU A 257 -10.85 -14.17 11.01
CA LEU A 257 -11.77 -13.95 9.91
C LEU A 257 -11.45 -14.85 8.71
N HIS A 258 -10.16 -15.08 8.43
CA HIS A 258 -9.73 -15.99 7.37
C HIS A 258 -10.19 -17.42 7.64
N CYS A 259 -10.04 -17.92 8.87
CA CYS A 259 -10.54 -19.25 9.26
C CYS A 259 -12.06 -19.40 9.11
N ASN A 260 -12.81 -18.29 9.15
CA ASN A 260 -14.27 -18.26 8.96
C ASN A 260 -14.71 -17.91 7.53
N TRP A 261 -13.78 -17.86 6.57
CA TRP A 261 -14.05 -17.48 5.17
C TRP A 261 -14.69 -16.10 5.00
N LEU A 262 -14.48 -15.21 5.97
CA LEU A 262 -14.98 -13.84 5.92
C LEU A 262 -14.01 -12.94 5.14
N PRO A 263 -14.54 -11.94 4.40
CA PRO A 263 -13.69 -11.00 3.68
C PRO A 263 -12.95 -10.11 4.69
N TRP A 264 -11.66 -10.38 4.91
CA TRP A 264 -10.78 -9.54 5.73
C TRP A 264 -9.67 -8.94 4.91
N THR A 265 -9.49 -7.62 5.05
CA THR A 265 -8.47 -6.86 4.33
C THR A 265 -7.06 -7.11 4.82
#